data_AF-A0A7J3ZPN2-F1
#
_entry.id   AF-A0A7J3ZPN2-F1
#
_cell.length_a   1.000
_cell.length_b   1.000
_cell.length_c   1.000
_cell.angle_alpha   90.00
_cell.angle_beta   90.00
_cell.angle_gamma   90.00
#
_symmetry.space_group_name_H-M   'P 1'
#
loop_
_entity.id
_entity.type
_entity.pdbx_description
1 polymer ?
#
loop_
_entity_poly.entity_id
_entity_poly.type
_entity_poly.pdbx_seq_one_letter_code
_entity_poly.pdbx_strand_id
1 'polypeptide(L)' 'MYRDDEYWFISNREGKEAQLYNLKEDPELQKNIAQQQPELAETIFQKIIKDAGGFLPKIEPISGEAYKWYERLYL' A
#
# COMPACT_ATOMS: atom_id res chain seq x y z
N MET A 1 -1.79 -3.83 -0.74
CA MET A 1 -3.18 -3.40 -0.51
C MET A 1 -3.95 -4.55 0.13
N TYR A 2 -4.97 -4.25 0.93
CA TYR A 2 -5.88 -5.22 1.53
C TYR A 2 -7.31 -4.77 1.29
N ARG A 3 -8.21 -5.73 1.05
CA ARG A 3 -9.64 -5.46 0.91
C ARG A 3 -10.45 -6.65 1.41
N ASP A 4 -11.47 -6.37 2.20
CA ASP A 4 -12.53 -7.30 2.56
C ASP A 4 -13.91 -6.66 2.27
N ASP A 5 -14.98 -7.21 2.85
CA ASP A 5 -16.34 -6.73 2.65
C ASP A 5 -16.63 -5.40 3.37
N GLU A 6 -15.78 -4.99 4.32
CA GLU A 6 -16.01 -3.83 5.18
C GLU A 6 -14.99 -2.72 4.97
N TYR A 7 -13.75 -3.06 4.65
CA TYR A 7 -12.64 -2.12 4.55
C TYR A 7 -11.83 -2.30 3.27
N TRP A 8 -11.40 -1.17 2.72
CA TRP A 8 -10.34 -1.13 1.71
C TRP A 8 -9.17 -0.33 2.27
N PHE A 9 -8.01 -0.98 2.36
CA PHE A 9 -6.76 -0.40 2.85
C PHE A 9 -5.65 -0.39 1.80
N ILE A 10 -4.99 0.75 1.66
CA ILE A 10 -3.87 0.99 0.77
C ILE A 10 -2.76 1.67 1.57
N SER A 11 -1.52 1.23 1.37
CA SER A 11 -0.33 1.85 1.97
C SER A 11 0.88 1.56 1.09
N ASN A 12 1.97 2.26 1.36
CA ASN A 12 3.27 1.84 0.85
C ASN A 12 3.77 0.57 1.59
N ARG A 13 4.92 0.03 1.17
CA ARG A 13 5.50 -1.23 1.71
C ARG A 13 5.91 -1.14 3.19
N GLU A 14 5.95 0.07 3.76
CA GLU A 14 6.26 0.34 5.16
C GLU A 14 5.02 0.63 6.01
N GLY A 15 3.81 0.52 5.42
CA GLY A 15 2.56 0.85 6.12
C GLY A 15 2.29 2.35 6.25
N LYS A 16 3.13 3.20 5.64
CA LYS A 16 2.96 4.65 5.62
C LYS A 16 2.09 5.09 4.44
N GLU A 17 1.74 6.37 4.42
CA GLU A 17 0.84 6.97 3.42
C GLU A 17 -0.49 6.19 3.34
N ALA A 18 -0.96 5.77 4.52
CA ALA A 18 -2.10 4.89 4.64
C ALA A 18 -3.40 5.59 4.19
N GLN A 19 -4.17 4.86 3.40
CA GLN A 19 -5.53 5.19 3.04
C GLN A 19 -6.42 4.03 3.50
N LEU A 20 -7.42 4.34 4.30
CA LEU A 20 -8.38 3.38 4.82
C LEU A 20 -9.77 3.90 4.50
N TYR A 21 -10.63 3.04 3.96
CA TYR A 21 -12.00 3.37 3.59
C TYR A 21 -12.94 2.32 4.16
N ASN A 22 -14.08 2.76 4.67
CA ASN A 22 -15.17 1.88 5.12
C ASN A 22 -16.15 1.72 3.96
N LEU A 23 -16.24 0.52 3.39
CA LEU A 23 -17.07 0.23 2.21
C LEU A 23 -18.58 0.29 2.50
N LYS A 24 -19.00 0.11 3.76
CA LYS A 24 -20.41 0.19 4.15
C LYS A 24 -20.88 1.64 4.26
N GLU A 25 -20.03 2.52 4.75
CA GLU A 25 -20.35 3.94 4.95
C GLU A 25 -19.97 4.81 3.75
N ASP A 26 -18.93 4.41 3.01
CA ASP A 26 -18.35 5.17 1.91
C ASP A 26 -17.96 4.23 0.74
N PRO A 27 -18.95 3.69 0.01
CA PRO A 27 -18.70 2.80 -1.13
C PRO A 27 -18.00 3.51 -2.30
N GLU A 28 -18.04 4.85 -2.35
CA GLU A 28 -17.39 5.67 -3.37
C GLU A 28 -15.97 6.11 -2.98
N LEU A 29 -15.48 5.72 -1.79
CA LEU A 29 -14.09 5.91 -1.32
C LEU A 29 -13.65 7.38 -1.27
N GLN A 30 -14.58 8.27 -0.92
CA GLN A 30 -14.32 9.70 -0.86
C GLN A 30 -13.60 10.11 0.43
N LYS A 31 -13.76 9.35 1.51
CA LYS A 31 -13.32 9.69 2.86
C LYS A 31 -12.25 8.73 3.34
N ASN A 32 -11.01 9.17 3.30
CA ASN A 32 -9.91 8.48 3.97
C ASN A 32 -10.07 8.59 5.50
N ILE A 33 -10.26 7.45 6.16
CA ILE A 33 -10.41 7.32 7.61
C ILE A 33 -9.12 6.89 8.34
N ALA A 34 -7.98 6.75 7.64
CA ALA A 34 -6.74 6.23 8.20
C ALA A 34 -6.18 7.08 9.36
N GLN A 35 -6.36 8.41 9.31
CA GLN A 35 -5.90 9.30 10.39
C GLN A 35 -6.85 9.31 11.59
N GLN A 36 -8.14 9.03 11.38
CA GLN A 36 -9.13 8.92 12.44
C GLN A 36 -9.05 7.57 13.16
N GLN A 37 -8.59 6.51 12.46
CA GLN A 37 -8.48 5.16 12.99
C GLN A 37 -7.07 4.55 12.74
N PRO A 38 -6.00 5.12 13.33
CA PRO A 38 -4.64 4.66 13.09
C PRO A 38 -4.39 3.23 13.59
N GLU A 39 -5.00 2.82 14.69
CA GLU A 39 -4.88 1.46 15.24
C GLU A 39 -5.48 0.39 14.30
N LEU A 40 -6.59 0.73 13.63
CA LEU A 40 -7.21 -0.16 12.66
C LEU A 40 -6.34 -0.28 11.40
N ALA A 41 -5.78 0.83 10.93
CA ALA A 41 -4.83 0.85 9.82
C ALA A 41 -3.59 -0.03 10.14
N GLU A 42 -3.03 0.09 11.34
CA GLU A 42 -1.91 -0.76 11.78
C GLU A 42 -2.30 -2.23 11.84
N THR A 43 -3.47 -2.55 12.41
CA THR A 43 -3.98 -3.92 12.48
C THR A 43 -4.12 -4.56 11.10
N ILE A 44 -4.67 -3.82 10.13
CA ILE A 44 -4.81 -4.31 8.75
C ILE A 44 -3.42 -4.46 8.09
N PHE A 45 -2.50 -3.53 8.33
CA PHE A 45 -1.14 -3.66 7.83
C PHE A 45 -0.44 -4.92 8.37
N GLN A 46 -0.60 -5.24 9.66
CA GLN A 46 -0.07 -6.48 10.24
C GLN A 46 -0.66 -7.74 9.59
N LYS A 47 -1.95 -7.72 9.19
CA LYS A 47 -2.54 -8.82 8.40
C LYS A 47 -1.82 -8.98 7.06
N ILE A 48 -1.56 -7.87 6.34
CA ILE A 48 -0.80 -7.90 5.08
C ILE A 48 0.59 -8.51 5.27
N ILE A 49 1.30 -8.10 6.33
CA ILE A 49 2.64 -8.63 6.62
C ILE A 49 2.57 -10.14 6.93
N LYS A 50 1.59 -10.57 7.72
CA LYS A 50 1.37 -11.97 8.06
C LYS A 50 1.07 -12.81 6.80
N ASP A 51 0.19 -12.32 5.93
CA ASP A 51 -0.18 -13.00 4.69
C ASP A 51 1.00 -13.07 3.70
N ALA A 52 1.90 -12.08 3.74
CA ALA A 52 3.15 -12.06 2.98
C ALA A 52 4.24 -12.99 3.53
N GLY A 53 3.98 -13.76 4.59
CA GLY A 53 4.97 -14.64 5.22
C GLY A 53 5.88 -13.93 6.24
N GLY A 54 5.47 -12.78 6.74
CA GLY A 54 6.12 -12.06 7.85
C GLY A 54 7.00 -10.88 7.45
N PHE A 55 7.27 -10.67 6.16
CA PHE A 55 8.00 -9.48 5.71
C PHE A 55 7.65 -9.10 4.26
N LEU A 56 7.84 -7.82 3.93
CA LEU A 56 7.79 -7.34 2.54
C LEU A 56 9.21 -6.99 2.08
N PRO A 57 9.73 -7.58 0.98
CA PRO A 57 11.07 -7.27 0.52
C PRO A 57 11.17 -5.82 0.05
N LYS A 58 12.33 -5.19 0.24
CA LYS A 58 12.63 -3.89 -0.37
C LYS A 58 12.87 -4.09 -1.86
N ILE A 59 12.34 -3.17 -2.66
CA ILE A 59 12.62 -3.14 -4.09
C ILE A 59 13.86 -2.26 -4.25
N GLU A 60 14.93 -2.83 -4.78
CA GLU A 60 16.13 -2.06 -5.09
C GLU A 60 15.90 -1.23 -6.36
N PRO A 61 16.44 -0.01 -6.43
CA PRO A 61 16.41 0.77 -7.65
C PRO A 61 17.13 0.01 -8.77
N ILE A 62 16.61 0.15 -9.99
CA ILE A 62 17.27 -0.39 -11.18
C ILE A 62 18.67 0.22 -11.26
N SER A 63 19.67 -0.58 -11.66
CA SER A 63 21.04 -0.07 -11.82
C SER A 63 21.05 1.13 -12.77
N GLY A 64 21.93 2.10 -12.50
CA GLY A 64 22.06 3.27 -13.38
C GLY A 64 22.42 2.91 -14.83
N GLU A 65 23.01 1.74 -15.05
CA GLU A 65 23.29 1.22 -16.39
C GLU A 65 22.03 0.77 -17.12
N ALA A 66 21.14 0.04 -16.45
CA ALA A 66 19.84 -0.34 -17.01
C ALA A 66 18.93 0.88 -17.25
N TYR A 67 19.02 1.90 -16.40
CA TYR A 67 18.34 3.18 -16.63
C TYR A 67 18.85 3.90 -17.88
N LYS A 68 20.17 3.98 -18.07
CA LYS A 68 20.78 4.54 -19.30
C LYS A 68 20.43 3.76 -20.56
N TRP A 69 20.32 2.44 -20.47
CA TRP A 69 19.85 1.61 -21.57
C TRP A 69 18.40 1.96 -21.96
N TYR A 70 17.52 2.13 -20.97
CA TYR A 70 16.13 2.51 -21.20
C TYR A 70 16.00 3.90 -21.87
N GLU A 71 16.74 4.90 -21.38
CA GLU A 71 16.72 6.24 -21.98
C GLU A 71 17.14 6.24 -23.46
N ARG A 72 18.15 5.45 -23.83
CA ARG A 72 18.61 5.33 -25.23
C ARG A 72 17.61 4.67 -26.18
N LEU A 73 16.64 3.94 -25.67
CA LEU A 73 15.65 3.24 -26.50
C LEU A 73 14.48 4.16 -26.92
N TYR A 74 14.26 5.25 -26.18
CA TYR A 74 13.10 6.12 -26.31
C TYR A 74 13.46 7.60 -26.57
N LEU A 75 14.75 7.93 -26.67
CA LEU A 75 15.29 9.22 -27.12
C LEU A 75 16.17 9.02 -28.36
#